data_AF-J6F066-F1
#
_entry.id   AF-J6F066-F1
#
_cell.length_a   1.000
_cell.length_b   1.000
_cell.length_c   1.000
_cell.angle_alpha   90.00
_cell.angle_beta   90.00
_cell.angle_gamma   90.00
#
_symmetry.space_group_name_H-M   'P 1'
#
loop_
_entity.id
_entity.type
_entity.pdbx_description
1 polymer ?
#
loop_
_entity_poly.entity_id
_entity_poly.type
_entity_poly.pdbx_seq_one_letter_code
_entity_poly.pdbx_strand_id
1 'polypeptide(L)'
;MSVATVNPYANHSQLSPLESEVLWEYAKLADKLKRIAALARETSEKPNSDLLVDLRELERKMKLVLTLVSWMILGSSLHQYRASVFMAFQESRFEAEAEAAEEQDDQTVGQYHQSDASLQQRWDDQWQGDESTIMR
;
A
#
# COMPACT_ATOMS: atom_id res chain seq x y z
N MET A 1 51.16 -18.47 23.99
CA MET A 1 52.08 -19.46 24.60
C MET A 1 51.77 -20.82 23.97
N SER A 2 52.59 -21.17 22.98
CA SER A 2 53.59 -22.26 23.01
C SER A 2 52.95 -23.65 22.99
N VAL A 3 52.71 -24.17 21.78
CA VAL A 3 52.62 -25.61 21.54
C VAL A 3 53.91 -26.17 22.11
N ALA A 4 53.83 -26.86 23.25
CA ALA A 4 54.99 -27.47 23.85
C ALA A 4 55.54 -28.47 22.81
N THR A 5 56.83 -28.39 22.53
CA THR A 5 57.49 -29.18 21.47
C THR A 5 57.82 -30.60 21.92
N VAL A 6 57.73 -30.86 23.22
CA VAL A 6 58.05 -32.13 23.89
C VAL A 6 56.89 -32.53 24.80
N ASN A 7 56.42 -33.77 24.67
CA ASN A 7 55.31 -34.30 25.45
C ASN A 7 55.70 -34.41 26.95
N PRO A 8 55.09 -33.62 27.87
CA PRO A 8 55.38 -33.65 29.30
C PRO A 8 54.85 -34.91 29.99
N TYR A 9 53.97 -35.67 29.33
CA TYR A 9 53.38 -36.89 29.86
C TYR A 9 54.18 -38.16 29.49
N ALA A 10 55.19 -38.05 28.61
CA ALA A 10 55.90 -39.19 28.03
C ALA A 10 56.71 -40.05 29.03
N ASN A 11 57.07 -39.51 30.19
CA ASN A 11 57.90 -40.21 31.20
C ASN A 11 57.13 -40.55 32.48
N HIS A 12 55.80 -40.52 32.45
CA HIS A 12 55.01 -40.75 33.64
C HIS A 12 54.82 -42.25 33.92
N SER A 13 55.28 -42.73 35.07
CA SER A 13 55.31 -44.15 35.42
C SER A 13 53.95 -44.82 35.63
N GLN A 14 52.86 -44.02 35.71
CA GLN A 14 51.50 -44.52 35.89
C GLN A 14 50.66 -44.48 34.60
N LEU A 15 51.22 -43.97 33.50
CA LEU A 15 50.52 -43.84 32.22
C LEU A 15 51.11 -44.80 31.20
N SER A 16 50.23 -45.46 30.45
CA SER A 16 50.64 -46.20 29.25
C SER A 16 51.17 -45.24 28.18
N PRO A 17 52.14 -45.65 27.33
CA PRO A 17 52.65 -44.80 26.25
C PRO A 17 51.54 -44.18 25.38
N LEU A 18 50.49 -44.95 25.08
CA LEU A 18 49.34 -44.49 24.30
C LEU A 18 48.53 -43.40 25.05
N GLU A 19 48.32 -43.57 26.35
CA GLU A 19 47.56 -42.60 27.16
C GLU A 19 48.29 -41.26 27.24
N SER A 20 49.62 -41.29 27.35
CA SER A 20 50.46 -40.10 27.36
C SER A 20 50.39 -39.32 26.03
N GLU A 21 50.29 -40.02 24.90
CA GLU A 21 50.18 -39.43 23.57
C GLU A 21 48.78 -38.83 23.35
N VAL A 22 47.73 -39.54 23.77
CA VAL A 22 46.35 -39.06 23.66
C VAL A 22 46.15 -37.80 24.51
N LEU A 23 46.60 -37.78 25.77
CA LEU A 23 46.52 -36.59 26.64
C LEU A 23 47.25 -35.38 26.04
N TRP A 24 48.37 -35.63 25.38
CA TRP A 24 49.14 -34.60 24.71
C TRP A 24 48.43 -34.01 23.49
N GLU A 25 47.82 -34.85 22.66
CA GLU A 25 47.01 -34.39 21.53
C GLU A 25 45.77 -33.62 21.99
N TYR A 26 45.13 -34.06 23.09
CA TYR A 26 44.05 -33.28 23.72
C TYR A 26 44.52 -31.94 24.25
N ALA A 27 45.70 -31.86 24.86
CA ALA A 27 46.27 -30.58 25.32
C ALA A 27 46.52 -29.62 24.14
N LYS A 28 47.09 -30.12 23.04
CA LYS A 28 47.25 -29.34 21.80
C LYS A 28 45.92 -28.89 21.22
N LEU A 29 44.91 -29.77 21.22
CA LEU A 29 43.57 -29.45 20.73
C LEU A 29 42.92 -28.37 21.60
N ALA A 30 43.01 -28.49 22.92
CA ALA A 30 42.46 -27.51 23.85
C ALA A 30 43.08 -26.12 23.66
N ASP A 31 44.39 -26.04 23.40
CA ASP A 31 45.06 -24.78 23.11
C ASP A 31 44.63 -24.18 21.76
N LYS A 32 44.44 -25.01 20.73
CA LYS A 32 43.86 -24.57 19.45
C LYS A 32 42.43 -24.06 19.66
N LEU A 33 41.63 -24.76 20.45
CA LEU A 33 40.26 -24.40 20.75
C LEU A 33 40.17 -23.06 21.52
N LYS A 34 41.07 -22.83 22.49
CA LYS A 34 41.18 -21.54 23.19
C LYS A 34 41.54 -20.41 22.24
N ARG A 35 42.43 -20.63 21.27
CA ARG A 35 42.76 -19.63 20.24
C ARG A 35 41.57 -19.32 19.34
N ILE A 36 40.85 -20.35 18.90
CA ILE A 36 39.64 -20.19 18.09
C ILE A 36 38.57 -19.43 18.89
N ALA A 37 38.37 -19.78 20.16
CA ALA A 37 37.44 -19.08 21.04
C ALA A 37 37.82 -17.61 21.25
N ALA A 38 39.12 -17.32 21.43
CA ALA A 38 39.62 -15.95 21.54
C ALA A 38 39.40 -15.15 20.24
N LEU A 39 39.69 -15.73 19.08
CA LEU A 39 39.46 -15.11 17.77
C LEU A 39 37.96 -14.91 17.49
N ALA A 40 37.14 -15.92 17.76
CA ALA A 40 35.69 -15.83 17.63
C ALA A 40 35.14 -14.71 18.51
N ARG A 41 35.65 -14.61 19.75
CA ARG A 41 35.28 -13.54 20.69
C ARG A 41 35.71 -12.17 20.17
N GLU A 42 36.93 -12.01 19.66
CA GLU A 42 37.39 -10.77 19.04
C GLU A 42 36.53 -10.37 17.83
N THR A 43 36.16 -11.32 16.97
CA THR A 43 35.28 -11.06 15.82
C THR A 43 33.84 -10.75 16.23
N SER A 44 33.38 -11.30 17.36
CA SER A 44 32.04 -11.03 17.89
C SER A 44 31.96 -9.70 18.66
N GLU A 45 33.06 -9.28 19.30
CA GLU A 45 33.14 -8.05 20.09
C GLU A 45 33.42 -6.82 19.21
N LYS A 46 34.04 -7.01 18.03
CA LYS A 46 34.12 -6.01 16.95
C LYS A 46 33.24 -6.42 15.76
N PRO A 47 31.89 -6.45 15.90
CA PRO A 47 31.06 -6.54 14.72
C PRO A 47 31.34 -5.29 13.88
N ASN A 48 31.85 -5.48 12.66
CA ASN A 48 32.32 -4.42 11.77
C ASN A 48 31.27 -3.30 11.72
N SER A 49 31.55 -2.18 12.39
CA SER A 49 30.73 -0.98 12.37
C SER A 49 30.54 -0.49 10.93
N ASP A 50 31.53 -0.73 10.08
CA ASP A 50 31.45 -0.48 8.63
C ASP A 50 30.35 -1.30 7.97
N LEU A 51 30.20 -2.59 8.29
CA LEU A 51 29.10 -3.39 7.75
C LEU A 51 27.73 -2.87 8.19
N LEU A 52 27.60 -2.36 9.42
CA LEU A 52 26.36 -1.76 9.90
C LEU A 52 26.07 -0.41 9.21
N VAL A 53 27.11 0.37 8.88
CA VAL A 53 26.99 1.62 8.11
C VAL A 53 26.54 1.32 6.68
N ASP A 54 27.17 0.36 6.03
CA ASP A 54 26.83 -0.08 4.66
C ASP A 54 25.41 -0.63 4.60
N LEU A 55 25.01 -1.47 5.57
CA LEU A 55 23.65 -1.98 5.68
C LEU A 55 22.63 -0.86 5.88
N ARG A 56 22.94 0.16 6.69
CA ARG A 56 22.06 1.32 6.90
C ARG A 56 21.98 2.22 5.66
N GLU A 57 23.03 2.28 4.85
CA GLU A 57 23.01 2.99 3.56
C GLU A 57 22.16 2.24 2.53
N LEU A 58 22.34 0.92 2.44
CA LEU A 58 21.51 0.02 1.64
C LEU A 58 20.03 0.10 2.05
N GLU A 59 19.74 0.10 3.35
CA GLU A 59 18.38 0.25 3.87
C GLU A 59 17.75 1.58 3.41
N ARG A 60 18.49 2.69 3.49
CA ARG A 60 17.99 4.00 3.04
C ARG A 60 17.69 4.02 1.54
N LYS A 61 18.59 3.46 0.73
CA LYS A 61 18.42 3.36 -0.72
C LYS A 61 17.25 2.45 -1.10
N MET A 62 17.15 1.27 -0.48
CA MET A 62 16.11 0.30 -0.78
C MET A 62 14.74 0.74 -0.29
N LYS A 63 14.63 1.39 0.89
CA LYS A 63 13.36 1.97 1.36
C LYS A 63 12.85 3.02 0.39
N LEU A 64 13.72 3.89 -0.10
CA LEU A 64 13.36 4.91 -1.08
C LEU A 64 12.83 4.27 -2.38
N VAL A 65 13.53 3.26 -2.90
CA VAL A 65 13.09 2.51 -4.09
C VAL A 65 11.76 1.81 -3.84
N LEU A 66 11.58 1.16 -2.68
CA LEU A 66 10.35 0.46 -2.32
C LEU A 66 9.17 1.43 -2.20
N THR A 67 9.36 2.61 -1.59
CA THR A 67 8.32 3.64 -1.50
C THR A 67 7.94 4.17 -2.88
N LEU A 68 8.91 4.45 -3.75
CA LEU A 68 8.65 4.89 -5.12
C LEU A 68 7.87 3.84 -5.91
N VAL A 69 8.28 2.57 -5.84
CA VAL A 69 7.59 1.46 -6.52
C VAL A 69 6.18 1.26 -5.95
N SER A 70 6.03 1.30 -4.63
CA SER A 70 4.73 1.20 -3.98
C SER A 70 3.80 2.33 -4.40
N TRP A 71 4.30 3.57 -4.46
CA TRP A 71 3.50 4.72 -4.87
C TRP A 71 3.16 4.69 -6.36
N MET A 72 4.06 4.18 -7.21
CA MET A 72 3.78 3.95 -8.63
C MET A 72 2.65 2.92 -8.84
N ILE A 73 2.73 1.79 -8.14
CA ILE A 73 1.73 0.71 -8.25
C ILE A 73 0.39 1.13 -7.65
N LEU A 74 0.39 1.68 -6.42
CA LEU A 74 -0.81 2.17 -5.77
C LEU A 74 -1.39 3.37 -6.53
N GLY A 75 -0.55 4.29 -7.00
CA GLY A 75 -0.96 5.48 -7.73
C GLY A 75 -1.67 5.14 -9.04
N SER A 76 -1.12 4.22 -9.83
CA SER A 76 -1.73 3.76 -11.09
C SER A 76 -3.04 2.99 -10.86
N SER A 77 -3.08 2.11 -9.87
CA SER A 77 -4.30 1.39 -9.49
C SER A 77 -5.38 2.36 -8.99
N LEU A 78 -5.05 3.23 -8.04
CA LEU A 78 -5.98 4.20 -7.47
C LEU A 78 -6.46 5.23 -8.51
N HIS A 79 -5.64 5.60 -9.50
CA HIS A 79 -6.06 6.53 -10.56
C HIS A 79 -7.26 6.01 -11.34
N GLN A 80 -7.28 4.72 -11.68
CA GLN A 80 -8.39 4.11 -12.43
C GLN A 80 -9.68 4.08 -11.61
N TYR A 81 -9.60 3.70 -10.32
CA TYR A 81 -10.76 3.72 -9.43
C TYR A 81 -11.29 5.13 -9.15
N ARG A 82 -10.40 6.12 -9.00
CA ARG A 82 -10.82 7.51 -8.80
C ARG A 82 -11.50 8.08 -10.05
N ALA A 83 -11.03 7.73 -11.24
CA ALA A 83 -11.66 8.16 -12.48
C ALA A 83 -13.08 7.58 -12.63
N SER A 84 -13.29 6.29 -12.40
CA SER A 84 -14.63 5.69 -12.53
C SER A 84 -15.63 6.22 -11.51
N VAL A 85 -15.22 6.38 -10.25
CA VAL A 85 -16.08 6.98 -9.20
C VAL A 85 -16.39 8.44 -9.50
N PHE A 86 -15.43 9.20 -10.02
CA PHE A 86 -15.66 10.59 -10.44
C PHE A 86 -16.68 10.70 -11.58
N MET A 87 -16.58 9.82 -12.59
CA MET A 87 -17.52 9.81 -13.72
C MET A 87 -18.92 9.41 -13.28
N ALA A 88 -19.08 8.37 -12.45
CA ALA A 88 -20.38 7.97 -11.92
C ALA A 88 -21.04 9.08 -11.09
N PHE A 89 -20.25 9.81 -10.28
CA PHE A 89 -20.75 10.96 -9.54
C PHE A 89 -21.13 12.14 -10.46
N GLN A 90 -20.42 12.33 -11.56
CA GLN A 90 -20.71 13.36 -12.55
C GLN A 90 -21.99 13.05 -13.32
N GLU A 91 -22.19 11.78 -13.69
CA GLU A 91 -23.38 11.28 -14.37
C GLU A 91 -24.65 11.54 -13.55
N SER A 92 -24.65 11.23 -12.25
CA SER A 92 -25.78 11.54 -11.36
C SER A 92 -26.08 13.04 -11.24
N ARG A 93 -25.09 13.91 -11.45
CA ARG A 93 -25.33 15.37 -11.47
C ARG A 93 -25.95 15.82 -12.78
N PHE A 94 -25.53 15.25 -13.90
CA PHE A 94 -26.13 15.55 -15.20
C PHE A 94 -27.56 15.04 -15.29
N GLU A 95 -27.86 13.87 -14.73
CA GLU A 95 -29.23 13.34 -14.68
C GLU A 95 -30.15 14.26 -13.86
N ALA A 96 -29.70 14.71 -12.69
CA ALA A 96 -30.47 15.66 -11.87
C ALA A 96 -30.68 17.03 -12.56
N GLU A 97 -29.71 17.50 -13.33
CA GLU A 97 -29.83 18.74 -14.12
C GLU A 97 -30.75 18.56 -15.34
N ALA A 98 -30.76 17.39 -15.97
CA ALA A 98 -31.64 17.06 -17.09
C ALA A 98 -33.10 16.91 -16.66
N GLU A 99 -33.35 16.22 -15.54
CA GLU A 99 -34.69 16.10 -14.95
C GLU A 99 -35.25 17.47 -14.57
N ALA A 100 -34.43 18.35 -13.97
CA ALA A 100 -34.83 19.71 -13.64
C ALA A 100 -35.11 20.58 -14.89
N ALA A 101 -34.46 20.28 -16.03
CA ALA A 101 -34.71 20.97 -17.29
C ALA A 101 -35.98 20.46 -17.99
N GLU A 102 -36.25 19.15 -17.95
CA GLU A 102 -37.48 18.56 -18.48
C GLU A 102 -38.71 18.98 -17.68
N GLU A 103 -38.61 19.06 -16.35
CA GLU A 103 -39.70 19.59 -15.50
C GLU A 103 -40.02 21.05 -15.81
N GLN A 104 -39.04 21.86 -16.21
CA GLN A 104 -39.29 23.22 -16.66
C GLN A 104 -39.97 23.25 -18.03
N ASP A 105 -39.56 22.40 -18.96
CA ASP A 105 -40.16 22.33 -20.29
C ASP A 105 -41.63 21.87 -20.22
N ASP A 106 -41.94 20.83 -19.44
CA ASP A 106 -43.31 20.34 -19.27
C ASP A 106 -44.21 21.36 -18.55
N GLN A 107 -43.66 22.12 -17.59
CA GLN A 107 -44.38 23.25 -16.98
C GLN A 107 -44.65 24.37 -18.00
N THR A 108 -43.72 24.66 -18.91
CA THR A 108 -43.97 25.65 -19.96
C THR A 108 -45.02 25.17 -20.96
N VAL A 109 -44.94 23.92 -21.43
CA VAL A 109 -45.90 23.31 -22.38
C VAL A 109 -47.30 23.20 -21.77
N GLY A 110 -47.40 22.85 -20.49
CA GLY A 110 -48.64 22.86 -19.73
C GLY A 110 -49.23 24.26 -19.57
N GLN A 111 -48.40 25.28 -19.35
CA GLN A 111 -48.84 26.68 -19.28
C GLN A 111 -49.34 27.18 -20.64
N TYR A 112 -48.69 26.80 -21.75
CA TYR A 112 -49.17 27.10 -23.09
C TYR A 112 -50.54 26.44 -23.37
N HIS A 113 -50.71 25.15 -23.08
CA HIS A 113 -52.00 24.45 -23.29
C HIS A 113 -53.13 25.00 -22.41
N GLN A 114 -52.84 25.37 -21.16
CA GLN A 114 -53.84 25.95 -20.27
C GLN A 114 -54.25 27.37 -20.74
N SER A 115 -53.30 28.14 -21.25
CA SER A 115 -53.61 29.45 -21.84
C SER A 115 -54.47 29.32 -23.10
N ASP A 116 -54.18 28.36 -23.97
CA ASP A 116 -54.94 28.12 -25.20
C ASP A 116 -56.35 27.60 -24.91
N ALA A 117 -56.49 26.65 -23.98
CA ALA A 117 -57.79 26.17 -23.50
C ALA A 117 -58.63 27.29 -22.87
N SER A 118 -58.01 28.21 -22.12
CA SER A 118 -58.69 29.37 -21.54
C SER A 118 -59.11 30.40 -22.60
N LEU A 119 -58.33 30.54 -23.69
CA LEU A 119 -58.71 31.36 -24.82
C LEU A 119 -59.90 30.72 -25.55
N GLN A 120 -59.87 29.41 -25.78
CA GLN A 120 -60.94 28.67 -26.45
C GLN A 120 -62.26 28.77 -25.68
N GLN A 121 -62.25 28.59 -24.35
CA GLN A 121 -63.44 28.78 -23.51
C GLN A 121 -64.00 30.20 -23.59
N ARG A 122 -63.14 31.23 -23.59
CA ARG A 122 -63.56 32.62 -23.76
C ARG A 122 -64.17 32.88 -25.14
N TRP A 123 -63.68 32.23 -26.19
CA TRP A 123 -64.28 32.30 -27.52
C TRP A 123 -65.65 31.62 -27.54
N ASP A 124 -65.78 30.42 -26.97
CA ASP A 124 -67.05 29.67 -26.92
C ASP A 124 -68.14 30.40 -26.10
N ASP A 125 -67.79 31.00 -24.96
CA ASP A 125 -68.70 31.80 -24.13
C ASP A 125 -69.19 33.05 -24.87
N GLN A 126 -68.35 33.66 -25.70
CA GLN A 126 -68.69 34.83 -26.49
C GLN A 126 -69.69 34.51 -27.62
N TRP A 127 -69.63 33.31 -28.19
CA TRP A 127 -70.56 32.87 -29.23
C TRP A 127 -71.89 32.33 -28.67
N GLN A 128 -71.90 31.74 -27.47
CA GLN A 128 -73.15 31.26 -26.84
C GLN A 128 -73.98 32.35 -26.16
N GLY A 129 -73.36 33.49 -25.80
CA GLY A 129 -74.08 34.61 -25.19
C GLY A 129 -75.09 35.32 -26.10
N ASP A 130 -74.89 35.27 -27.42
CA ASP A 130 -75.68 36.04 -28.39
C ASP A 130 -76.96 35.31 -28.85
N GLU A 131 -77.02 33.97 -28.77
CA GLU A 131 -78.24 33.22 -29.14
C GLU A 131 -79.37 33.34 -28.11
N SER A 132 -79.06 33.62 -26.85
CA SER A 132 -80.08 33.76 -25.79
C SER A 132 -80.80 35.12 -25.78
N THR A 133 -80.32 36.10 -26.55
CA THR A 133 -80.88 37.47 -26.60
C THR A 133 -81.85 37.67 -27.78
N ILE A 134 -81.85 36.79 -28.79
CA ILE A 134 -82.67 36.94 -30.01
C ILE A 134 -84.05 36.26 -29.92
N MET A 135 -84.35 35.48 -28.87
CA MET A 135 -85.71 35.00 -28.59
C MET A 135 -86.36 35.72 -27.40
N ARG A 136 -86.75 36.99 -27.60
CA ARG A 136 -87.80 37.63 -26.79
C ARG A 136 -88.55 38.72 -27.53
#